data_AF-A0A328TKQ0-F1
#
_entry.id   AF-A0A328TKQ0-F1
#
_cell.length_a   1.000
_cell.length_b   1.000
_cell.length_c   1.000
_cell.angle_alpha   90.00
_cell.angle_beta   90.00
_cell.angle_gamma   90.00
#
_symmetry.space_group_name_H-M   'P 1'
#
loop_
_entity.id
_entity.type
_entity.pdbx_description
1 polymer ?
#
loop_
_entity_poly.entity_id
_entity_poly.type
_entity_poly.pdbx_seq_one_letter_code
_entity_poly.pdbx_strand_id
1 'polypeptide(L)' 'MLSLTWNAPLQALTDPEQFFEGVGVDGLYLHFHKANQFLSMDGLLIFICNDVIKQSDIASHIARYRTHLSEIFA' A
#
# COMPACT_ATOMS: atom_id res chain seq x y z
N MET A 1 1.28 -2.50 -10.10
CA MET A 1 0.85 -2.78 -8.71
C MET A 1 2.04 -2.58 -7.78
N LEU A 2 1.87 -1.85 -6.68
CA LEU A 2 2.86 -1.82 -5.60
C LEU A 2 2.40 -2.75 -4.48
N SER A 3 3.32 -3.58 -3.96
CA SER A 3 3.08 -4.45 -2.81
C SER A 3 4.08 -4.09 -1.72
N LEU A 4 3.59 -3.50 -0.63
CA LEU A 4 4.40 -2.78 0.36
C LEU A 4 4.27 -3.41 1.76
N THR A 5 5.33 -3.31 2.56
CA THR A 5 5.35 -3.74 3.97
C THR A 5 5.89 -2.63 4.85
N TRP A 6 5.09 -2.16 5.80
CA TRP A 6 5.39 -1.02 6.65
C TRP A 6 5.12 -1.35 8.11
N ASN A 7 5.96 -0.81 9.01
CA ASN A 7 5.67 -0.85 10.43
C ASN A 7 4.75 0.29 10.88
N ALA A 8 4.53 1.32 10.07
CA ALA A 8 3.57 2.36 10.44
C ALA A 8 2.15 1.80 10.41
N PRO A 9 1.28 2.22 11.35
CA PRO A 9 -0.13 1.86 11.33
C PRO A 9 -0.83 2.52 10.13
N LEU A 10 -1.96 1.94 9.70
CA LEU A 10 -2.73 2.47 8.57
C LEU A 10 -3.19 3.91 8.80
N GLN A 11 -3.55 4.24 10.04
CA GLN A 11 -4.05 5.56 10.43
C GLN A 11 -3.02 6.66 10.17
N ALA A 12 -1.72 6.37 10.26
CA ALA A 12 -0.68 7.35 9.95
C ALA A 12 -0.78 7.86 8.51
N LEU A 13 -1.31 7.03 7.59
CA LEU A 13 -1.44 7.32 6.16
C LEU A 13 -2.78 7.98 5.82
N THR A 14 -3.85 7.70 6.58
CA THR A 14 -5.22 8.12 6.24
C THR A 14 -5.77 9.25 7.12
N ASP A 15 -5.23 9.44 8.32
CA ASP A 15 -5.67 10.47 9.26
C ASP A 15 -5.05 11.83 8.92
N PRO A 16 -5.85 12.87 8.63
CA PRO A 16 -5.37 14.22 8.31
C PRO A 16 -4.55 14.89 9.42
N GLU A 17 -4.74 14.48 10.67
CA GLU A 17 -4.02 15.05 11.81
C GLU A 17 -2.69 14.33 12.11
N GLN A 18 -2.40 13.24 11.40
CA GLN A 18 -1.18 12.45 11.59
C GLN A 18 -0.06 12.83 10.62
N PHE A 19 1.06 12.12 10.73
CA PHE A 19 2.34 12.46 10.11
C PHE A 19 2.30 12.66 8.59
N PHE A 20 1.46 11.89 7.87
CA PHE A 20 1.31 12.03 6.42
C PHE A 20 0.08 12.85 6.03
N GLU A 21 -0.55 13.56 6.97
CA GLU A 21 -1.62 14.52 6.69
C GLU A 21 -2.77 13.92 5.85
N GLY A 22 -3.05 12.62 6.02
CA GLY A 22 -4.12 11.92 5.33
C GLY A 22 -3.98 11.80 3.82
N VAL A 23 -2.78 11.99 3.24
CA VAL A 23 -2.59 11.89 1.77
C VAL A 23 -2.79 10.49 1.20
N GLY A 24 -2.88 9.47 2.07
CA GLY A 24 -3.02 8.08 1.67
C GLY A 24 -1.72 7.47 1.11
N VAL A 25 -1.78 6.19 0.76
CA VAL A 25 -0.61 5.44 0.29
C VAL A 25 -0.16 5.87 -1.10
N ASP A 26 -1.12 6.08 -2.02
CA ASP A 26 -0.82 6.58 -3.37
C ASP A 26 -0.22 7.99 -3.34
N GLY A 27 -0.69 8.87 -2.44
CA GLY A 27 -0.14 10.20 -2.25
C GLY A 27 1.31 10.16 -1.78
N LEU A 28 1.61 9.29 -0.81
CA LEU A 28 2.97 9.07 -0.31
C LEU A 28 3.92 8.52 -1.39
N TYR A 29 3.42 7.62 -2.25
CA TYR A 29 4.19 7.00 -3.32
C TYR A 29 4.07 7.72 -4.68
N LEU A 30 3.58 8.96 -4.71
CA LEU A 30 3.36 9.73 -5.95
C LEU A 30 4.59 9.75 -6.87
N HIS A 31 5.77 9.99 -6.31
CA HIS A 31 7.03 10.01 -7.04
C HIS A 31 7.32 8.67 -7.74
N PHE A 32 7.03 7.54 -7.06
CA PHE A 32 7.21 6.21 -7.61
C PHE A 32 6.19 5.92 -8.71
N HIS A 33 4.93 6.31 -8.54
CA HIS A 33 3.92 6.23 -9.59
C HIS A 33 4.34 7.03 -10.83
N LYS A 34 4.80 8.27 -10.65
CA LYS A 34 5.19 9.15 -11.76
C LYS A 34 6.40 8.63 -12.52
N ALA A 35 7.36 8.01 -11.84
CA ALA A 35 8.49 7.36 -12.51
C ALA A 35 8.04 6.22 -13.46
N ASN A 36 7.04 5.43 -13.06
CA ASN A 36 6.49 4.37 -13.92
C ASN A 36 5.56 4.92 -15.00
N GLN A 37 4.74 5.92 -14.69
CA GLN A 37 3.89 6.61 -15.68
C GLN A 37 4.71 7.30 -16.76
N PHE A 38 5.91 7.80 -16.44
CA PHE A 38 6.85 8.34 -17.43
C PHE A 38 7.22 7.31 -18.51
N LEU A 39 7.27 6.02 -18.14
CA LEU A 39 7.48 4.90 -19.05
C LEU A 39 6.18 4.39 -19.69
N SER A 40 5.10 5.17 -19.60
CA SER A 40 3.75 4.83 -20.12
C SER A 40 3.12 3.60 -19.46
N MET A 41 3.48 3.30 -18.21
CA MET A 41 2.81 2.24 -17.44
C MET A 41 1.60 2.79 -16.67
N ASP A 42 0.57 1.96 -16.55
CA ASP A 42 -0.61 2.25 -15.73
C ASP A 42 -0.50 1.66 -14.32
N GLY A 43 -1.08 2.37 -13.36
CA GLY A 43 -1.17 1.92 -11.97
C GLY A 43 -2.25 0.86 -11.77
N LEU A 44 -1.94 -0.15 -10.96
CA LEU A 44 -2.93 -1.09 -10.40
C LEU A 44 -3.04 -0.82 -8.90
N LEU A 45 -4.19 -1.18 -8.30
CA LEU A 45 -4.49 -0.94 -6.89
C LEU A 45 -3.35 -1.42 -5.97
N ILE A 46 -2.89 -0.54 -5.08
CA ILE A 46 -1.80 -0.83 -4.15
C ILE A 46 -2.25 -1.88 -3.11
N PHE A 47 -1.33 -2.78 -2.76
CA PHE A 47 -1.43 -3.63 -1.60
C PHE A 47 -0.42 -3.20 -0.52
N ILE A 48 -0.86 -3.08 0.73
CA ILE A 48 0.02 -2.73 1.86
C ILE A 48 -0.30 -3.55 3.11
N CYS A 49 0.76 -3.99 3.78
CA CYS A 49 0.74 -4.53 5.14
C CYS A 49 1.29 -3.49 6.13
N ASN A 50 0.54 -3.20 7.17
CA ASN A 50 0.89 -2.23 8.23
C ASN A 50 1.24 -2.96 9.54
N ASP A 51 1.91 -2.28 10.47
CA ASP A 51 2.34 -2.79 11.78
C ASP A 51 3.11 -4.12 11.75
N VAL A 52 3.83 -4.41 10.65
CA VAL A 52 4.43 -5.73 10.41
C VAL A 52 5.52 -6.15 11.40
N ILE A 53 6.08 -5.22 12.21
CA ILE A 53 7.06 -5.54 13.25
C ILE A 53 6.40 -5.60 14.63
N LYS A 54 5.60 -4.59 14.99
CA LYS A 54 4.98 -4.50 16.33
C LYS A 54 3.81 -5.47 16.51
N GLN A 55 3.06 -5.76 15.45
CA GLN A 55 1.86 -6.59 15.47
C GLN A 55 1.76 -7.41 14.18
N SER A 56 2.73 -8.29 13.96
CA SER A 56 2.78 -9.12 12.76
C SER A 56 1.63 -10.13 12.70
N ASP A 57 0.86 -10.13 11.61
CA ASP A 57 -0.14 -11.16 11.30
C ASP A 57 0.09 -11.74 9.90
N ILE A 58 1.09 -12.61 9.81
CA ILE A 58 1.57 -13.18 8.54
C ILE A 58 0.46 -13.96 7.83
N ALA A 59 -0.34 -14.74 8.56
CA ALA A 59 -1.39 -15.57 7.97
C ALA A 59 -2.49 -14.71 7.32
N SER A 60 -2.94 -13.66 8.02
CA SER A 60 -3.90 -12.70 7.47
C SER A 60 -3.34 -11.93 6.27
N HIS A 61 -2.08 -11.51 6.32
CA HIS A 61 -1.44 -10.84 5.19
C HIS A 61 -1.36 -11.73 3.96
N ILE A 62 -1.04 -13.02 4.11
CA ILE A 62 -1.04 -14.00 3.00
C ILE A 62 -2.45 -14.14 2.42
N ALA A 63 -3.46 -14.30 3.26
CA ALA A 63 -4.85 -14.44 2.82
C ALA A 63 -5.33 -13.20 2.06
N ARG A 64 -5.13 -12.00 2.63
CA ARG A 64 -5.47 -10.72 1.99
C ARG A 64 -4.74 -10.53 0.66
N TYR A 65 -3.46 -10.88 0.60
CA TYR A 65 -2.69 -10.72 -0.63
C TYR A 65 -3.19 -11.65 -1.74
N ARG A 66 -3.52 -12.91 -1.41
CA ARG A 66 -4.12 -13.85 -2.37
C ARG A 66 -5.45 -13.33 -2.92
N THR A 67 -6.31 -12.78 -2.06
CA THR A 67 -7.57 -12.15 -2.49
C THR A 67 -7.29 -10.98 -3.42
N HIS A 68 -6.41 -10.04 -3.03
CA HIS A 68 -6.03 -8.87 -3.82
C HIS A 68 -5.49 -9.24 -5.21
N LEU A 69 -4.60 -10.24 -5.29
CA LEU A 69 -4.07 -10.73 -6.56
C LEU A 69 -5.17 -11.34 -7.43
N SER A 70 -6.11 -12.07 -6.84
CA SER A 70 -7.23 -12.66 -7.58
C SER A 70 -8.16 -11.58 -8.13
N GLU A 71 -8.44 -10.51 -7.38
CA GLU A 71 -9.28 -9.40 -7.82
C GLU A 71 -8.67 -8.60 -8.98
N ILE A 72 -7.33 -8.56 -9.08
CA ILE A 72 -6.62 -7.77 -10.10
C ILE A 72 -6.31 -8.59 -11.37
N PHE A 73 -5.99 -9.87 -11.23
CA PHE A 73 -5.38 -10.66 -12.31
C PHE A 73 -6.16 -11.92 -12.75
N ALA A 74 -7.25 -12.28 -12.06
CA ALA A 74 -8.05 -13.46 -12.42
C ALA A 74 -9.17 -13.14 -13.41
#